data_AF-A0A8C5KUH8-F1
#
_entry.id   AF-A0A8C5KUH8-F1
#
_cell.length_a   1.000
_cell.length_b   1.000
_cell.length_c   1.000
_cell.angle_alpha   90.00
_cell.angle_beta   90.00
_cell.angle_gamma   90.00
#
_symmetry.space_group_name_H-M   'P 1'
#
loop_
_entity.id
_entity.type
_entity.pdbx_description
1 polymer ?
#
loop_
_entity_poly.entity_id
_entity_poly.type
_entity_poly.pdbx_seq_one_letter_code
_entity_poly.pdbx_strand_id
1 'polypeptide(L)'
;KMPCACTWDNWRRWIRPLVVVLYLLSVMVAVPICVWEIQKLEVGIHTKAWFIAGIFMLLTIPISLWVILQHLVHYTQPELQKPIIRILWMVPIYSLDSWVALKYPKIAIYVDTCRECYEAYVIYNFMIFLTNYLTSRYPNLILILEAKDQQKHYPPLCCLPAWAMGEVLLFRCKLGVLQYTVVRPFTTI
;
A
#
# COMPACT_ATOMS: atom_id res chain seq x y z
N LYS A 1 14.97 36.55 -26.99
CA LYS A 1 15.28 35.52 -25.98
C LYS A 1 14.12 34.54 -25.97
N MET A 2 14.27 33.36 -26.59
CA MET A 2 13.29 32.27 -26.52
C MET A 2 13.40 31.58 -25.15
N PRO A 3 12.31 31.27 -24.44
CA PRO A 3 12.38 30.38 -23.29
C PRO A 3 12.46 28.92 -23.75
N CYS A 4 13.34 28.18 -23.08
CA CYS A 4 13.79 26.82 -23.38
C CYS A 4 12.68 25.77 -23.38
N ALA A 5 12.73 24.92 -24.42
CA ALA A 5 12.51 23.48 -24.43
C ALA A 5 11.53 22.87 -23.41
N CYS A 6 10.33 22.58 -23.91
CA CYS A 6 9.39 21.60 -23.38
C CYS A 6 9.93 20.16 -23.54
N THR A 7 10.70 19.66 -22.57
CA THR A 7 11.13 18.23 -22.54
C THR A 7 10.57 17.43 -21.37
N TRP A 8 10.13 18.07 -20.28
CA TRP A 8 9.64 17.36 -19.08
C TRP A 8 8.26 16.69 -19.29
N ASP A 9 7.34 17.32 -20.04
CA ASP A 9 5.99 16.78 -20.22
C ASP A 9 5.92 15.58 -21.18
N ASN A 10 6.85 15.45 -22.12
CA ASN A 10 6.85 14.35 -23.09
C ASN A 10 7.19 12.99 -22.45
N TRP A 11 7.96 12.96 -21.36
CA TRP A 11 8.30 11.74 -20.63
C TRP A 11 7.06 11.00 -20.11
N ARG A 12 6.04 11.74 -19.62
CA ARG A 12 4.78 11.17 -19.08
C ARG A 12 3.98 10.41 -20.14
N ARG A 13 4.13 10.78 -21.42
CA ARG A 13 3.43 10.17 -22.56
C ARG A 13 4.06 8.86 -23.01
N TRP A 14 5.39 8.77 -23.05
CA TRP A 14 6.12 7.60 -23.56
C TRP A 14 6.36 6.52 -22.49
N ILE A 15 6.45 6.89 -21.22
CA ILE A 15 6.69 5.91 -20.15
C ILE A 15 5.53 4.92 -20.00
N ARG A 16 4.31 5.38 -20.26
CA ARG A 16 3.09 4.58 -20.16
C ARG A 16 3.08 3.38 -21.12
N PRO A 17 3.15 3.56 -22.44
CA PRO A 17 3.20 2.44 -23.36
C PRO A 17 4.48 1.62 -23.17
N LEU A 18 5.61 2.26 -22.84
CA LEU A 18 6.89 1.56 -22.66
C LEU A 18 6.86 0.57 -21.48
N VAL A 19 6.33 0.97 -20.31
CA VAL A 19 6.20 0.08 -19.15
C VAL A 19 5.22 -1.06 -19.44
N VAL A 20 4.10 -0.78 -20.12
CA VAL A 20 3.11 -1.80 -20.50
C VAL A 20 3.71 -2.80 -21.49
N VAL A 21 4.44 -2.32 -22.51
CA VAL A 21 5.07 -3.18 -23.52
C VAL A 21 6.17 -4.02 -22.89
N LEU A 22 7.06 -3.44 -22.08
CA LEU A 22 8.11 -4.19 -21.37
C LEU A 22 7.52 -5.25 -20.44
N TYR A 23 6.42 -4.93 -19.76
CA TYR A 23 5.73 -5.88 -18.90
C TYR A 23 5.07 -7.01 -19.69
N LEU A 24 4.29 -6.70 -20.73
CA LEU A 24 3.68 -7.72 -21.59
C LEU A 24 4.74 -8.61 -22.23
N LEU A 25 5.86 -8.04 -22.67
CA LEU A 25 7.01 -8.81 -23.18
C LEU A 25 7.62 -9.70 -22.09
N SER A 26 7.81 -9.20 -20.87
CA SER A 26 8.33 -10.02 -19.76
C SER A 26 7.41 -11.19 -19.42
N VAL A 27 6.09 -10.99 -19.47
CA VAL A 27 5.10 -12.04 -19.21
C VAL A 27 5.07 -13.05 -20.36
N MET A 28 5.07 -12.57 -21.60
CA MET A 28 5.08 -13.40 -22.81
C MET A 28 6.35 -14.24 -22.96
N VAL A 29 7.47 -13.84 -22.35
CA VAL A 29 8.71 -14.60 -22.33
C VAL A 29 8.81 -15.48 -21.09
N ALA A 30 8.43 -14.97 -19.91
CA ALA A 30 8.48 -15.73 -18.67
C ALA A 30 7.52 -16.93 -18.69
N VAL A 31 6.28 -16.76 -19.17
CA VAL A 31 5.26 -17.81 -19.14
C VAL A 31 5.64 -19.04 -20.01
N PRO A 32 6.11 -18.90 -21.26
CA PRO A 32 6.55 -20.06 -22.05
C PRO A 32 7.81 -20.74 -21.50
N ILE A 33 8.79 -19.97 -21.02
CA ILE A 33 9.98 -20.52 -20.34
C ILE A 33 9.55 -21.31 -19.10
N CYS A 34 8.56 -20.79 -18.36
CA CYS A 34 7.97 -21.43 -17.19
C CYS A 34 7.28 -22.76 -17.51
N VAL A 35 6.46 -22.81 -18.57
CA VAL A 35 5.78 -24.05 -18.99
C VAL A 35 6.80 -25.10 -19.46
N TRP A 36 7.84 -24.66 -20.17
CA TRP A 36 8.91 -25.55 -20.64
C TRP A 36 9.71 -26.17 -19.49
N GLU A 37 10.06 -25.37 -18.47
CA GLU A 37 10.82 -25.83 -17.30
C GLU A 37 9.99 -26.80 -16.43
N ILE A 38 8.70 -26.51 -16.25
CA ILE A 38 7.77 -27.36 -15.47
C ILE A 38 7.54 -28.72 -16.15
N GLN A 39 7.48 -28.76 -17.49
CA GLN A 39 7.27 -30.01 -18.22
C GLN A 39 8.54 -30.88 -18.28
N LYS A 40 9.72 -30.27 -18.23
CA LYS A 40 11.00 -30.98 -18.39
C LYS A 40 11.53 -31.58 -17.09
N LEU A 41 11.07 -31.09 -15.93
CA LEU A 41 11.52 -31.54 -14.63
C LEU A 41 10.37 -32.23 -13.88
N GLU A 42 10.60 -33.45 -13.42
CA GLU A 42 9.70 -34.20 -12.52
C GLU A 42 9.79 -33.61 -11.10
N VAL A 43 9.37 -32.33 -10.95
CA VAL A 43 9.63 -31.56 -9.73
C VAL A 43 8.58 -31.81 -8.65
N GLY A 44 9.06 -31.85 -7.40
CA GLY A 44 8.22 -31.92 -6.21
C GLY A 44 7.21 -30.76 -6.09
N ILE A 45 6.14 -31.01 -5.33
CA ILE A 45 4.99 -30.11 -5.16
C ILE A 45 5.41 -28.73 -4.66
N HIS A 46 6.35 -28.66 -3.70
CA HIS A 46 6.89 -27.40 -3.19
C HIS A 46 7.53 -26.55 -4.29
N THR A 47 8.24 -27.19 -5.24
CA THR A 47 8.89 -26.47 -6.33
C THR A 47 7.89 -25.87 -7.30
N LYS A 48 6.82 -26.61 -7.58
CA LYS A 48 5.70 -26.11 -8.39
C LYS A 48 5.02 -24.92 -7.69
N ALA A 49 4.83 -24.98 -6.38
CA ALA A 49 4.13 -23.95 -5.61
C ALA A 49 4.84 -22.59 -5.61
N TRP A 50 6.12 -22.51 -5.21
CA TRP A 50 6.84 -21.22 -5.20
C TRP A 50 7.03 -20.66 -6.60
N PHE A 51 7.06 -21.52 -7.62
CA PHE A 51 7.19 -21.11 -9.00
C PHE A 51 5.90 -20.48 -9.55
N ILE A 52 4.74 -21.13 -9.33
CA ILE A 52 3.42 -20.58 -9.66
C ILE A 52 3.20 -19.24 -8.93
N ALA A 53 3.51 -19.18 -7.63
CA ALA A 53 3.43 -17.94 -6.85
C ALA A 53 4.31 -16.83 -7.46
N GLY A 54 5.49 -17.18 -7.98
CA GLY A 54 6.39 -16.24 -8.65
C GLY A 54 5.78 -15.61 -9.91
N ILE A 55 5.02 -16.39 -10.69
CA ILE A 55 4.30 -15.87 -11.86
C ILE A 55 3.23 -14.85 -11.42
N PHE A 56 2.42 -15.19 -10.41
CA PHE A 56 1.41 -14.26 -9.90
C PHE A 56 2.01 -13.00 -9.28
N MET A 57 3.14 -13.11 -8.58
CA MET A 57 3.88 -11.96 -8.06
C MET A 57 4.39 -11.08 -9.20
N LEU A 58 5.01 -11.67 -10.24
CA LEU A 58 5.46 -10.95 -11.43
C LEU A 58 4.33 -10.27 -12.18
N LEU A 59 3.11 -10.83 -12.15
CA LEU A 59 1.93 -10.17 -12.69
C LEU A 59 1.48 -9.00 -11.81
N THR A 60 1.47 -9.19 -10.49
CA THR A 60 0.92 -8.25 -9.51
C THR A 60 1.76 -6.98 -9.38
N ILE A 61 3.09 -7.10 -9.27
CA ILE A 61 4.00 -5.97 -9.04
C ILE A 61 3.82 -4.88 -10.11
N PRO A 62 3.85 -5.18 -11.42
CA PRO A 62 3.76 -4.16 -12.45
C PRO A 62 2.39 -3.51 -12.56
N ILE A 63 1.31 -4.27 -12.30
CA ILE A 63 -0.04 -3.70 -12.19
C ILE A 63 -0.09 -2.68 -11.05
N SER A 64 0.47 -3.01 -9.89
CA SER A 64 0.51 -2.07 -8.77
C SER A 64 1.42 -0.86 -9.05
N LEU A 65 2.59 -1.08 -9.65
CA LEU A 65 3.49 0.01 -10.05
C LEU A 65 2.83 0.93 -11.08
N TRP A 66 2.01 0.38 -11.97
CA TRP A 66 1.23 1.16 -12.92
C TRP A 66 0.26 2.12 -12.22
N VAL A 67 -0.48 1.63 -11.23
CA VAL A 67 -1.40 2.47 -10.43
C VAL A 67 -0.62 3.57 -9.70
N ILE A 68 0.52 3.23 -9.08
CA ILE A 68 1.40 4.22 -8.43
C ILE A 68 1.90 5.27 -9.41
N LEU A 69 2.35 4.84 -10.60
CA LEU A 69 2.78 5.75 -11.67
C LEU A 69 1.63 6.65 -12.13
N GLN A 70 0.39 6.16 -12.20
CA GLN A 70 -0.75 7.01 -12.55
C GLN A 70 -0.97 8.14 -11.53
N HIS A 71 -0.83 7.85 -10.22
CA HIS A 71 -0.89 8.88 -9.17
C HIS A 71 0.27 9.88 -9.27
N LEU A 72 1.48 9.43 -9.59
CA LEU A 72 2.65 10.31 -9.81
C LEU A 72 2.51 11.14 -11.10
N VAL A 73 1.90 10.56 -12.14
CA VAL A 73 1.73 11.22 -13.44
C VAL A 73 0.58 12.24 -13.42
N HIS A 74 -0.47 12.02 -12.63
CA HIS A 74 -1.56 12.98 -12.45
C HIS A 74 -1.57 13.53 -11.02
N TYR A 75 -0.47 14.18 -10.64
CA TYR A 75 -0.26 14.64 -9.27
C TYR A 75 -0.91 16.00 -9.01
N THR A 76 -2.24 16.02 -8.85
CA THR A 76 -3.06 17.24 -8.73
C THR A 76 -3.28 17.67 -7.27
N GLN A 77 -3.42 16.72 -6.35
CA GLN A 77 -3.74 16.98 -4.94
C GLN A 77 -2.72 16.28 -4.02
N PRO A 78 -1.55 16.91 -3.78
CA PRO A 78 -0.45 16.28 -3.06
C PRO A 78 -0.83 15.81 -1.66
N GLU A 79 -1.67 16.57 -0.95
CA GLU A 79 -2.08 16.26 0.43
C GLU A 79 -2.89 14.96 0.55
N LEU A 80 -3.59 14.56 -0.52
CA LEU A 80 -4.34 13.30 -0.58
C LEU A 80 -3.51 12.19 -1.24
N GLN A 81 -2.78 12.53 -2.30
CA GLN A 81 -2.05 11.55 -3.11
C GLN A 81 -0.79 11.01 -2.42
N LYS A 82 -0.09 11.80 -1.58
CA LYS A 82 1.09 11.32 -0.82
C LYS A 82 0.73 10.11 0.06
N PRO A 83 -0.28 10.17 0.95
CA PRO A 83 -0.75 8.99 1.67
C PRO A 83 -1.19 7.83 0.77
N ILE A 84 -1.95 8.09 -0.30
CA ILE A 84 -2.44 7.04 -1.20
C ILE A 84 -1.27 6.27 -1.82
N ILE A 85 -0.26 6.96 -2.34
CA ILE A 85 0.93 6.32 -2.93
C ILE A 85 1.63 5.44 -1.88
N ARG A 86 1.76 5.93 -0.65
CA ARG A 86 2.36 5.16 0.46
C ARG A 86 1.53 3.94 0.84
N ILE A 87 0.21 3.95 0.66
CA ILE A 87 -0.67 2.79 0.92
C ILE A 87 -0.59 1.78 -0.22
N LEU A 88 -0.55 2.24 -1.48
CA LEU A 88 -0.48 1.36 -2.67
C LEU A 88 0.75 0.47 -2.71
N TRP A 89 1.85 0.89 -2.07
CA TRP A 89 3.06 0.07 -1.90
C TRP A 89 2.85 -1.21 -1.08
N MET A 90 1.71 -1.37 -0.42
CA MET A 90 1.31 -2.59 0.27
C MET A 90 1.23 -3.79 -0.68
N VAL A 91 0.69 -3.61 -1.88
CA VAL A 91 0.49 -4.73 -2.83
C VAL A 91 1.83 -5.36 -3.28
N PRO A 92 2.85 -4.58 -3.73
CA PRO A 92 4.16 -5.13 -4.06
C PRO A 92 4.84 -5.81 -2.87
N ILE A 93 4.82 -5.18 -1.69
CA ILE A 93 5.47 -5.71 -0.48
C ILE A 93 4.86 -7.05 -0.08
N TYR A 94 3.53 -7.16 -0.04
CA TYR A 94 2.82 -8.39 0.33
C TYR A 94 3.04 -9.51 -0.69
N SER A 95 3.04 -9.17 -1.99
CA SER A 95 3.27 -10.15 -3.05
C SER A 95 4.69 -10.73 -3.01
N LEU A 96 5.69 -9.88 -2.71
CA LEU A 96 7.08 -10.28 -2.59
C LEU A 96 7.29 -11.12 -1.33
N ASP A 97 6.75 -10.68 -0.19
CA ASP A 97 6.81 -11.40 1.08
C ASP A 97 6.23 -12.82 0.95
N SER A 98 5.02 -12.94 0.37
CA SER A 98 4.37 -14.23 0.14
C SER A 98 5.21 -15.18 -0.72
N TRP A 99 5.88 -14.65 -1.75
CA TRP A 99 6.75 -15.45 -2.61
C TRP A 99 8.05 -15.86 -1.90
N VAL A 100 8.68 -14.94 -1.16
CA VAL A 100 9.89 -15.20 -0.38
C VAL A 100 9.62 -16.21 0.72
N ALA A 101 8.49 -16.11 1.42
CA ALA A 101 8.09 -17.06 2.45
C ALA A 101 7.98 -18.49 1.91
N LEU A 102 7.45 -18.63 0.69
CA LEU A 102 7.28 -19.92 0.03
C LEU A 102 8.58 -20.50 -0.55
N LYS A 103 9.53 -19.64 -0.95
CA LYS A 103 10.82 -20.05 -1.52
C LYS A 103 11.92 -20.25 -0.46
N TYR A 104 11.98 -19.38 0.54
CA TYR A 104 13.05 -19.26 1.53
C TYR A 104 12.47 -19.13 2.95
N PRO A 105 11.98 -20.24 3.55
CA PRO A 105 11.34 -20.22 4.86
C PRO A 105 12.25 -19.70 5.99
N LYS A 106 13.58 -19.81 5.84
CA LYS A 106 14.56 -19.28 6.81
C LYS A 106 14.58 -17.74 6.85
N ILE A 107 14.29 -17.09 5.72
CA ILE A 107 14.30 -15.63 5.59
C ILE A 107 12.89 -15.06 5.82
N ALA A 108 11.85 -15.88 5.64
CA ALA A 108 10.44 -15.52 5.81
C ALA A 108 10.17 -14.71 7.06
N ILE A 109 10.67 -15.15 8.23
CA ILE A 109 10.46 -14.49 9.52
C ILE A 109 10.89 -13.01 9.50
N TYR A 110 12.02 -12.70 8.85
CA TYR A 110 12.51 -11.33 8.75
C TYR A 110 11.65 -10.47 7.83
N VAL A 111 11.22 -11.02 6.69
CA VAL A 111 10.40 -10.29 5.71
C VAL A 111 8.98 -10.09 6.23
N ASP A 112 8.43 -11.10 6.92
CA ASP A 112 7.17 -11.02 7.65
C ASP A 112 7.22 -9.89 8.68
N THR A 113 8.29 -9.82 9.49
CA THR A 113 8.46 -8.74 10.47
C THR A 113 8.50 -7.37 9.81
N CYS A 114 9.18 -7.23 8.66
CA CYS A 114 9.17 -5.99 7.89
C CYS A 114 7.77 -5.65 7.34
N ARG A 115 7.01 -6.65 6.87
CA ARG A 115 5.62 -6.48 6.40
C ARG A 115 4.73 -5.96 7.52
N GLU A 116 4.83 -6.54 8.72
CA GLU A 116 4.08 -6.13 9.91
C GLU A 116 4.40 -4.68 10.33
N CYS A 117 5.68 -4.30 10.31
CA CYS A 117 6.09 -2.91 10.57
C CYS A 117 5.51 -1.94 9.52
N TYR A 118 5.52 -2.34 8.26
CA TYR A 118 4.98 -1.55 7.17
C TYR A 118 3.45 -1.41 7.24
N GLU A 119 2.72 -2.46 7.66
CA GLU A 119 1.28 -2.38 7.93
C GLU A 119 0.95 -1.28 8.95
N ALA A 120 1.75 -1.20 10.02
CA ALA A 120 1.59 -0.17 11.03
C ALA A 120 1.77 1.25 10.43
N TYR A 121 2.79 1.42 9.59
CA TYR A 121 3.01 2.66 8.83
C TYR A 121 1.87 2.99 7.88
N VAL A 122 1.30 2.00 7.19
CA VAL A 122 0.16 2.19 6.28
C VAL A 122 -1.07 2.69 7.02
N ILE A 123 -1.37 2.16 8.21
CA ILE A 123 -2.51 2.60 9.03
C ILE A 123 -2.35 4.08 9.45
N TYR A 124 -1.14 4.50 9.80
CA TYR A 124 -0.84 5.92 10.06
C TYR A 124 -1.11 6.82 8.85
N ASN A 125 -0.65 6.42 7.66
CA ASN A 125 -0.90 7.17 6.44
C ASN A 125 -2.40 7.19 6.08
N PHE A 126 -3.12 6.10 6.34
CA PHE A 126 -4.57 6.04 6.13
C PHE A 126 -5.31 7.01 7.05
N MET A 127 -4.91 7.15 8.32
CA MET A 127 -5.50 8.15 9.23
C MET A 127 -5.25 9.59 8.75
N ILE A 128 -4.04 9.89 8.27
CA ILE A 128 -3.73 11.19 7.66
C ILE A 128 -4.59 11.43 6.42
N PHE A 129 -4.70 10.42 5.55
CA PHE A 129 -5.51 10.49 4.34
C PHE A 129 -6.96 10.85 4.66
N LEU A 130 -7.59 10.12 5.58
CA LEU A 130 -8.98 10.39 6.00
C LEU A 130 -9.14 11.80 6.57
N THR A 131 -8.21 12.23 7.42
CA THR A 131 -8.25 13.58 7.99
C THR A 131 -8.15 14.64 6.90
N ASN A 132 -7.19 14.52 5.98
CA ASN A 132 -7.01 15.47 4.89
C ASN A 132 -8.22 15.48 3.93
N TYR A 133 -8.79 14.32 3.65
CA TYR A 133 -9.98 14.18 2.81
C TYR A 133 -11.19 14.87 3.44
N LEU A 134 -11.43 14.62 4.73
CA LEU A 134 -12.54 15.24 5.46
C LEU A 134 -12.38 16.75 5.59
N THR A 135 -11.19 17.24 5.92
CA THR A 135 -10.92 18.69 6.01
C THR A 135 -11.06 19.37 4.65
N SER A 136 -10.63 18.70 3.56
CA SER A 136 -10.79 19.24 2.20
C SER A 136 -12.24 19.29 1.75
N ARG A 137 -13.09 18.36 2.20
CA ARG A 137 -14.51 18.30 1.81
C ARG A 137 -15.42 19.14 2.70
N TYR A 138 -15.05 19.28 3.97
CA TYR A 138 -15.81 19.95 5.02
C TYR A 138 -14.89 20.95 5.76
N PRO A 139 -14.87 22.23 5.39
CA PRO A 139 -14.03 23.23 6.06
C PRO A 139 -14.41 23.44 7.53
N ASN A 140 -15.66 23.16 7.90
CA ASN A 140 -16.17 23.19 9.28
C ASN A 140 -16.24 21.79 9.92
N LEU A 141 -15.27 20.91 9.61
CA LEU A 141 -15.26 19.52 10.09
C LEU A 141 -15.44 19.40 11.61
N ILE A 142 -14.74 20.21 12.38
CA ILE A 142 -14.78 20.18 13.85
C ILE A 142 -16.20 20.46 14.34
N LEU A 143 -16.84 21.51 13.83
CA LEU A 143 -18.20 21.89 14.21
C LEU A 143 -19.24 20.82 13.82
N ILE A 144 -19.06 20.16 12.67
CA ILE A 144 -19.92 19.04 12.26
C ILE A 144 -19.72 17.84 13.19
N LEU A 145 -18.49 17.58 13.62
CA LEU A 145 -18.19 16.52 14.58
C LEU A 145 -18.72 16.85 15.98
N GLU A 146 -18.65 18.11 16.42
CA GLU A 146 -19.20 18.55 17.70
C GLU A 146 -20.73 18.49 17.73
N ALA A 147 -21.38 18.76 16.61
CA ALA A 147 -22.84 18.64 16.47
C ALA A 147 -23.33 17.19 16.43
N LYS A 148 -22.45 16.19 16.31
CA LYS A 148 -22.81 14.77 16.37
C LYS A 148 -22.95 14.30 17.83
N ASP A 149 -23.94 13.44 18.06
CA ASP A 149 -24.13 12.81 19.36
C ASP A 149 -22.89 12.04 19.81
N GLN A 150 -22.58 12.15 21.10
CA GLN A 150 -21.48 11.44 21.75
C GLN A 150 -21.69 9.93 21.60
N GLN A 151 -20.71 9.24 20.99
CA GLN A 151 -20.81 7.81 20.75
C GLN A 151 -20.41 7.03 22.02
N LYS A 152 -21.26 6.08 22.42
CA LYS A 152 -20.95 5.13 23.49
C LYS A 152 -19.97 4.08 22.97
N HIS A 153 -19.08 3.60 23.84
CA HIS A 153 -18.14 2.55 23.50
C HIS A 153 -18.84 1.21 23.28
N TYR A 154 -18.33 0.42 22.32
CA TYR A 154 -18.78 -0.96 22.12
C TYR A 154 -18.35 -1.87 23.29
N PRO A 155 -19.11 -2.94 23.60
CA PRO A 155 -18.70 -3.92 24.60
C PRO A 155 -17.33 -4.52 24.26
N PRO A 156 -16.40 -4.72 25.23
CA PRO A 156 -16.56 -4.67 26.70
C PRO A 156 -16.34 -3.29 27.36
N LEU A 157 -16.05 -2.24 26.59
CA LEU A 157 -15.70 -0.90 27.12
C LEU A 157 -16.91 0.00 27.38
N CYS A 158 -18.14 -0.54 27.41
CA CYS A 158 -19.38 0.23 27.49
C CYS A 158 -19.59 1.02 28.79
N CYS A 159 -18.82 0.71 29.85
CA CYS A 159 -18.87 1.41 31.14
C CYS A 159 -17.96 2.64 31.20
N LEU A 160 -17.13 2.89 30.18
CA LEU A 160 -16.29 4.09 30.14
C LEU A 160 -17.09 5.35 29.77
N PRO A 161 -16.68 6.53 30.25
CA PRO A 161 -17.32 7.79 29.88
C PRO A 161 -17.28 7.99 28.36
N ALA A 162 -18.37 8.50 27.80
CA ALA A 162 -18.48 8.73 26.37
C ALA A 162 -17.40 9.69 25.86
N TRP A 163 -16.99 9.49 24.61
CA TRP A 163 -15.85 10.19 24.05
C TRP A 163 -16.23 11.59 23.53
N ALA A 164 -15.59 12.63 24.05
CA ALA A 164 -15.75 14.01 23.58
C ALA A 164 -15.50 14.12 22.07
N MET A 165 -16.59 14.33 21.31
CA MET A 165 -16.56 14.57 19.87
C MET A 165 -15.87 15.90 19.52
N GLY A 166 -15.57 16.12 18.23
CA GLY A 166 -14.89 17.33 17.75
C GLY A 166 -13.37 17.17 17.59
N GLU A 167 -12.62 18.21 17.95
CA GLU A 167 -11.16 18.24 17.82
C GLU A 167 -10.46 17.22 18.73
N VAL A 168 -10.96 17.06 19.95
CA VAL A 168 -10.40 16.13 20.95
C VAL A 168 -10.43 14.69 20.44
N LEU A 169 -11.51 14.29 19.76
CA LEU A 169 -11.60 12.99 19.13
C LEU A 169 -10.52 12.80 18.05
N LEU A 170 -10.41 13.74 17.10
CA LEU A 170 -9.43 13.65 16.02
C LEU A 170 -7.98 13.61 16.54
N PHE A 171 -7.68 14.40 17.57
CA PHE A 171 -6.38 14.40 18.21
C PHE A 171 -6.08 13.05 18.89
N ARG A 172 -7.03 12.50 19.65
CA ARG A 172 -6.87 11.20 20.30
C ARG A 172 -6.77 10.05 19.31
N CYS A 173 -7.52 10.08 18.20
CA CYS A 173 -7.38 9.10 17.12
C CYS A 173 -5.98 9.15 16.49
N LYS A 174 -5.46 10.36 16.21
CA LYS A 174 -4.09 10.52 15.69
C LYS A 174 -3.04 9.98 16.67
N LEU A 175 -3.18 10.29 17.96
CA LEU A 175 -2.29 9.77 18.99
C LEU A 175 -2.37 8.25 19.12
N GLY A 176 -3.58 7.68 19.12
CA GLY A 176 -3.77 6.24 19.22
C GLY A 176 -3.15 5.48 18.03
N VAL A 177 -3.31 6.01 16.82
CA VAL A 177 -2.67 5.43 15.62
C VAL A 177 -1.15 5.56 15.69
N LEU A 178 -0.62 6.70 16.18
CA LEU A 178 0.82 6.87 16.37
C LEU A 178 1.38 5.88 17.41
N GLN A 179 0.68 5.69 18.53
CA GLN A 179 1.04 4.70 19.55
C GLN A 179 1.05 3.30 18.95
N TYR A 180 -0.03 2.90 18.25
CA TYR A 180 -0.13 1.61 17.59
C TYR A 180 1.03 1.37 16.60
N THR A 181 1.39 2.40 15.82
CA THR A 181 2.48 2.31 14.83
C THR A 181 3.83 2.00 15.48
N VAL A 182 4.05 2.46 16.72
CA VAL A 182 5.27 2.19 17.50
C VAL A 182 5.18 0.86 18.22
N VAL A 183 4.04 0.56 18.85
CA VAL A 183 3.86 -0.67 19.65
C VAL A 183 3.94 -1.93 18.78
N ARG A 184 3.32 -1.94 17.59
CA ARG A 184 3.27 -3.11 16.71
C ARG A 184 4.67 -3.68 16.38
N PRO A 185 5.67 -2.89 15.95
CA PRO A 185 7.06 -3.37 15.81
C PRO A 185 7.65 -3.98 17.08
N PHE A 186 7.45 -3.37 18.25
CA PHE A 186 8.01 -3.87 19.51
C PHE A 186 7.35 -5.18 19.98
N THR A 187 6.07 -5.38 19.68
CA THR A 187 5.37 -6.62 20.02
C THR A 187 5.58 -7.75 19.02
N THR A 188 6.15 -7.44 17.84
CA THR A 188 6.42 -8.44 16.79
C THR A 188 7.81 -9.07 16.93
N ILE A 189 8.77 -8.36 17.56
CA ILE A 189 10.11 -8.86 17.95
C ILE A 189 9.98 -9.75 19.19
#